data_AF-A0A1F9X0C2-F1
#
_entry.id   AF-A0A1F9X0C2-F1
#
_cell.length_a   1.000
_cell.length_b   1.000
_cell.length_c   1.000
_cell.angle_alpha   90.00
_cell.angle_beta   90.00
_cell.angle_gamma   90.00
#
_symmetry.space_group_name_H-M   'P 1'
#
loop_
_entity.id
_entity.type
_entity.pdbx_description
1 polymer ?
#
loop_
_entity_poly.entity_id
_entity_poly.type
_entity_poly.pdbx_seq_one_letter_code
_entity_poly.pdbx_strand_id
1 'polypeptide(L)' 'MRLFVAAPISEPARLSVVALIDDLRATGADYKWVEPENLHLALCFLGETAGDKIRAIEKALESAVAGRTPFESRCYGV' A
#
# COMPACT_ATOMS: atom_id res chain seq x y z
N MET A 1 -12.24 4.24 13.79
CA MET A 1 -11.68 3.24 12.85
C MET A 1 -10.44 3.86 12.25
N ARG A 2 -9.32 3.12 12.16
CA ARG A 2 -8.09 3.68 11.61
C ARG A 2 -8.05 3.50 10.10
N LEU A 3 -7.96 4.60 9.36
CA LEU A 3 -7.96 4.59 7.89
C LEU A 3 -6.66 5.15 7.31
N PHE A 4 -6.38 4.72 6.08
CA PHE A 4 -5.33 5.25 5.22
C PHE A 4 -5.72 5.02 3.76
N VAL A 5 -5.07 5.75 2.86
CA VAL A 5 -5.22 5.64 1.41
C VAL A 5 -4.05 4.83 0.87
N ALA A 6 -4.34 3.80 0.09
CA ALA A 6 -3.35 2.88 -0.44
C ALA A 6 -3.41 2.82 -1.97
N ALA A 7 -2.26 2.69 -2.61
CA ALA A 7 -2.16 2.17 -3.96
C ALA A 7 -1.81 0.68 -3.89
N PRO A 8 -2.62 -0.21 -4.48
CA PRO A 8 -2.24 -1.61 -4.61
C PRO A 8 -1.03 -1.72 -5.54
N ILE A 9 -0.12 -2.63 -5.23
CA ILE A 9 1.00 -2.94 -6.13
C ILE A 9 0.59 -4.00 -7.15
N SER A 10 1.23 -3.98 -8.32
CA SER A 10 0.99 -4.99 -9.34
C SER A 10 1.43 -6.38 -8.87
N GLU A 11 0.81 -7.42 -9.42
CA GLU A 11 1.19 -8.80 -9.10
C GLU A 11 2.68 -9.11 -9.36
N PRO A 12 3.30 -8.66 -10.48
CA PRO A 12 4.74 -8.82 -10.66
C PRO A 12 5.57 -8.18 -9.55
N ALA A 13 5.22 -6.97 -9.10
CA ALA A 13 5.92 -6.30 -8.00
C ALA A 13 5.73 -7.05 -6.68
N ARG A 14 4.50 -7.55 -6.41
CA ARG A 14 4.20 -8.35 -5.23
C ARG A 14 5.06 -9.61 -5.18
N LEU A 15 5.18 -10.35 -6.28
CA LEU A 15 6.01 -11.55 -6.36
C LEU A 15 7.49 -11.24 -6.13
N SER A 16 8.01 -10.13 -6.69
CA SER A 16 9.40 -9.73 -6.45
C SER A 16 9.68 -9.39 -4.98
N VAL A 17 8.75 -8.72 -4.30
CA VAL A 17 8.89 -8.39 -2.86
C VAL A 17 8.80 -9.66 -2.00
N VAL A 18 7.91 -10.59 -2.33
CA VAL A 18 7.79 -11.87 -1.60
C VAL A 18 9.09 -12.68 -1.71
N ALA A 19 9.68 -12.78 -2.89
CA ALA A 19 10.96 -13.47 -3.07
C ALA A 19 12.07 -12.87 -2.19
N LEU A 20 12.16 -11.54 -2.12
CA LEU A 20 13.11 -10.85 -1.24
C LEU A 20 12.84 -11.14 0.25
N ILE A 21 11.58 -11.13 0.66
CA ILE A 21 11.19 -11.47 2.04
C ILE A 21 11.62 -12.91 2.39
N ASP A 22 11.44 -13.86 1.47
CA ASP A 22 11.82 -15.25 1.69
C ASP A 22 13.34 -15.43 1.78
N ASP A 23 14.12 -14.72 0.95
CA ASP A 23 15.58 -14.66 1.07
C ASP A 23 16.02 -14.11 2.43
N LEU A 24 15.37 -13.04 2.91
CA LEU A 24 15.67 -12.45 4.21
C LEU A 24 15.26 -13.36 5.37
N ARG A 25 14.14 -14.08 5.27
CA ARG A 25 13.71 -15.07 6.27
C ARG A 25 14.74 -16.19 6.43
N ALA A 26 15.36 -16.62 5.33
CA ALA A 26 16.38 -17.67 5.36
C ALA A 26 17.63 -17.28 6.17
N THR A 27 17.84 -15.99 6.48
CA THR A 27 18.94 -15.53 7.34
C THR A 27 18.73 -15.86 8.83
N GLY A 28 17.52 -16.27 9.23
CA GLY A 28 17.17 -16.52 10.63
C GLY A 28 16.89 -15.27 11.45
N ALA A 29 16.75 -14.11 10.80
CA ALA A 29 16.39 -12.86 11.48
C ALA A 29 14.94 -12.89 12.00
N ASP A 30 14.75 -12.49 13.26
CA ASP A 30 13.46 -12.47 13.93
C ASP A 30 12.68 -11.17 13.60
N TYR A 31 12.10 -11.13 12.40
CA TYR A 31 11.27 -10.02 11.95
C TYR A 31 9.80 -10.43 11.83
N LYS A 32 8.91 -9.48 12.15
CA LYS A 32 7.50 -9.58 11.79
C LYS A 32 7.30 -9.10 10.35
N TRP A 33 7.06 -10.05 9.46
CA TRP A 33 6.83 -9.78 8.04
C TRP A 33 5.38 -9.36 7.77
N VAL A 34 5.19 -8.54 6.74
CA VAL A 34 3.86 -8.22 6.21
C VAL A 34 3.39 -9.38 5.33
N GLU A 35 2.14 -9.80 5.48
CA GLU A 35 1.56 -10.85 4.63
C GLU A 35 1.47 -10.38 3.17
N PRO A 36 1.68 -11.28 2.18
CA PRO A 36 1.69 -10.92 0.76
C PRO A 36 0.44 -10.15 0.29
N GLU A 37 -0.75 -10.52 0.76
CA GLU A 37 -2.02 -9.87 0.46
C GLU A 37 -2.14 -8.46 1.04
N ASN A 38 -1.34 -8.13 2.05
CA ASN A 38 -1.30 -6.83 2.68
C ASN A 38 -0.21 -5.93 2.10
N LEU A 39 0.52 -6.36 1.06
CA LEU A 39 1.51 -5.51 0.39
C LEU A 39 0.84 -4.42 -0.44
N HIS A 40 1.11 -3.17 -0.08
CA HIS A 40 0.59 -1.98 -0.77
C HIS A 40 1.53 -0.78 -0.51
N LEU A 41 1.37 0.27 -1.30
CA LEU A 41 1.99 1.56 -1.03
C LEU A 41 1.00 2.43 -0.26
N ALA A 42 1.32 2.75 1.00
CA ALA A 42 0.53 3.72 1.77
C ALA A 42 0.84 5.13 1.25
N LEU A 43 -0.18 5.83 0.75
CA LEU A 43 -0.05 7.17 0.20
C LEU A 43 -0.32 8.26 1.25
N CYS A 44 -1.31 8.03 2.12
CA CYS A 44 -1.72 9.01 3.12
C CYS A 44 -2.37 8.31 4.32
N PHE A 45 -1.88 8.55 5.53
CA PHE A 45 -2.47 8.04 6.76
C PHE A 45 -3.49 9.04 7.30
N LEU A 46 -4.75 8.59 7.45
CA LEU A 46 -5.84 9.42 7.97
C LEU A 46 -6.03 9.26 9.48
N GLY A 47 -5.47 8.20 10.06
CA GLY A 47 -5.56 7.93 11.50
C GLY A 47 -6.98 7.55 11.91
N GLU A 48 -7.34 7.86 13.16
CA GLU A 48 -8.69 7.61 13.67
C GLU A 48 -9.72 8.46 12.95
N THR A 49 -10.61 7.77 12.25
CA THR A 49 -11.66 8.34 11.43
C THR A 49 -13.02 7.90 11.95
N ALA A 50 -13.95 8.85 12.02
CA ALA A 50 -15.35 8.58 12.33
C ALA A 50 -16.07 8.07 11.08
N GLY A 51 -16.96 7.08 11.25
CA GLY A 51 -17.60 6.38 10.12
C GLY A 51 -18.47 7.28 9.23
N ASP A 52 -19.00 8.37 9.80
CA ASP A 52 -19.76 9.40 9.07
C ASP A 52 -18.89 10.20 8.08
N LYS A 53 -17.56 10.18 8.22
CA LYS A 53 -16.62 10.84 7.30
C LYS A 53 -16.30 10.05 6.04
N ILE A 54 -16.66 8.76 5.96
CA ILE A 54 -16.27 7.88 4.85
C ILE A 54 -16.70 8.46 3.50
N ARG A 55 -17.98 8.85 3.37
CA ARG A 55 -18.49 9.43 2.11
C ARG A 55 -17.79 10.73 1.71
N ALA A 56 -17.36 11.53 2.67
CA ALA A 56 -16.63 12.76 2.39
C ALA A 56 -15.19 12.46 1.91
N ILE A 57 -14.55 11.43 2.49
CA ILE A 57 -13.23 10.96 2.07
C ILE A 57 -13.28 10.38 0.65
N GLU A 58 -14.28 9.56 0.33
CA GLU A 58 -14.49 9.01 -1.01
C GLU A 58 -14.56 10.12 -2.07
N LYS A 59 -15.41 11.14 -1.84
CA LYS A 59 -15.52 12.30 -2.75
C LYS A 59 -14.23 13.11 -2.87
N ALA A 60 -13.50 13.25 -1.77
CA ALA A 60 -12.21 13.94 -1.78
C ALA A 60 -11.18 13.16 -2.63
N LEU A 61 -11.18 11.83 -2.55
CA LEU A 61 -10.32 10.97 -3.36
C LEU A 61 -10.67 11.06 -4.85
N GLU A 62 -11.95 10.97 -5.21
CA GLU A 62 -12.42 11.14 -6.60
C GLU A 62 -11.96 12.48 -7.17
N SER A 63 -12.12 13.55 -6.40
CA SER A 63 -11.69 14.89 -6.79
C SER A 63 -10.17 15.02 -6.91
N ALA A 64 -9.41 14.36 -6.02
CA ALA A 64 -7.96 14.40 -6.03
C ALA A 64 -7.34 13.72 -7.26
N VAL A 65 -8.02 12.70 -7.81
CA VAL A 65 -7.56 11.97 -9.00
C VAL A 65 -8.22 12.45 -10.30
N ALA A 66 -9.25 13.29 -10.23
CA ALA A 66 -9.94 13.83 -11.40
C ALA A 66 -8.96 14.54 -12.36
N GLY A 67 -9.03 14.17 -13.64
CA GLY A 67 -8.16 14.72 -14.69
C GLY A 67 -6.71 14.25 -14.64
N ARG A 68 -6.34 13.35 -13.71
CA ARG A 68 -5.02 12.71 -13.70
C ARG A 68 -5.04 11.45 -14.55
N THR A 69 -3.96 11.24 -15.31
CA THR A 69 -3.75 10.00 -16.06
C THR A 69 -2.95 8.99 -15.24
N PRO A 70 -3.23 7.69 -15.38
CA PRO A 70 -2.37 6.64 -14.83
C PRO A 70 -0.91 6.82 -15.29
N PHE A 71 0.02 6.42 -14.44
CA PHE A 71 1.45 6.46 -14.74
C PHE A 71 2.12 5.18 -14.28
N GLU A 72 3.24 4.85 -14.92
CA GLU A 72 4.10 3.76 -14.48
C GLU A 72 5.05 4.24 -13.39
N SER A 73 5.24 3.40 -12.38
CA SER A 73 6.21 3.63 -11.30
C SER A 73 7.10 2.40 -11.15
N ARG A 74 8.35 2.61 -10.74
CA ARG A 74 9.30 1.54 -10.44
C ARG A 74 9.82 1.72 -9.03
N CYS A 75 9.96 0.62 -8.30
CA CYS A 75 10.57 0.59 -6.97
C CYS A 75 11.91 -0.14 -7.07
N TYR A 76 12.94 0.39 -6.40
CA TYR A 76 14.29 -0.16 -6.38
C TYR A 76 14.89 0.01 -4.99
N GLY A 77 15.82 -0.86 -4.63
CA GLY A 77 16.52 -0.85 -3.35
C GLY A 77 16.00 -1.89 -2.37
N VAL A 78 16.74 -2.03 -1.26
CA VAL A 78 16.44 -2.80 -0.05
C VAL A 78 16.84 -1.95 1.14
#